data_AF-A0A432RPR6-F1
#
_entry.id   AF-A0A432RPR6-F1
#
_cell.length_a   1.000
_cell.length_b   1.000
_cell.length_c   1.000
_cell.angle_alpha   90.00
_cell.angle_beta   90.00
_cell.angle_gamma   90.00
#
_symmetry.space_group_name_H-M   'P 1'
#
loop_
_entity.id
_entity.type
_entity.pdbx_description
1 polymer ?
#
loop_
_entity_poly.entity_id
_entity_poly.type
_entity_poly.pdbx_seq_one_letter_code
_entity_poly.pdbx_strand_id
1 'polypeptide(L)'
;MEQDRLVLIYCYRAHGEGWQDIEETVWFDRTPCHYGGERLWFLCPDCRKRVAVLYGLGPRFLCRHCYRLPYGSQNETFIDRMMRKARRIRQRLQASTDLTEPVWRKPKGMHRKTFDRLVREEESANQAFNLVMALKMKFWGINDFN
;
A
#
# COMPACT_ATOMS: atom_id res chain seq x y z
N MET A 1 21.82 -30.04 -3.05
CA MET A 1 20.51 -30.34 -2.46
C MET A 1 19.71 -29.06 -2.50
N GLU A 2 18.81 -28.96 -3.46
CA GLU A 2 18.04 -27.75 -3.75
C GLU A 2 16.98 -27.58 -2.66
N GLN A 3 17.00 -26.45 -1.95
CA GLN A 3 16.08 -26.19 -0.85
C GLN A 3 14.71 -25.81 -1.44
N ASP A 4 13.87 -26.81 -1.71
CA ASP A 4 12.52 -26.65 -2.27
C ASP A 4 11.44 -26.35 -1.21
N ARG A 5 11.86 -25.99 0.00
CA ARG A 5 10.96 -25.59 1.08
C ARG A 5 11.60 -24.59 2.03
N LEU A 6 10.74 -23.79 2.64
CA LEU A 6 11.00 -22.86 3.74
C LEU A 6 10.27 -23.39 4.97
N VAL A 7 10.97 -23.55 6.09
CA VAL A 7 10.37 -23.89 7.38
C VAL A 7 10.37 -22.62 8.23
N LEU A 8 9.18 -22.22 8.67
CA LEU A 8 8.95 -21.06 9.53
C LEU A 8 8.71 -21.55 10.95
N ILE A 9 9.59 -21.18 11.88
CA ILE A 9 9.46 -21.50 13.30
C ILE A 9 9.30 -20.18 14.06
N TYR A 10 8.16 -19.98 14.71
CA TYR A 10 7.81 -18.72 15.39
C TYR A 10 6.76 -18.90 16.48
N CYS A 11 6.69 -17.95 17.41
CA CYS A 11 5.62 -17.88 18.41
C CYS A 11 4.54 -16.91 17.94
N TYR A 12 3.28 -17.30 18.07
CA TYR A 12 2.11 -16.48 17.77
C TYR A 12 1.23 -16.30 19.01
N ARG A 13 0.58 -15.15 19.13
CA ARG A 13 -0.49 -14.93 20.11
C ARG A 13 -1.62 -14.12 19.49
N ALA A 14 -2.85 -14.56 19.71
CA ALA A 14 -4.04 -13.75 19.48
C ALA A 14 -4.34 -12.87 20.71
N HIS A 15 -5.16 -11.84 20.54
CA HIS A 15 -5.45 -10.88 21.61
C HIS A 15 -6.14 -11.58 22.80
N GLY A 16 -5.46 -11.65 23.95
CA GLY A 16 -5.98 -12.28 25.16
C GLY A 16 -5.75 -13.79 25.26
N GLU A 17 -5.09 -14.40 24.26
CA GLU A 17 -4.70 -15.82 24.28
C GLU A 17 -3.25 -16.01 24.73
N GLY A 18 -2.91 -17.24 25.12
CA GLY A 18 -1.54 -17.64 25.41
C GLY A 18 -0.65 -17.68 24.17
N TRP A 19 0.66 -17.69 24.39
CA TRP A 19 1.63 -17.92 23.31
C TRP A 19 1.50 -19.35 22.77
N GLN A 20 1.59 -19.48 21.45
CA GLN A 20 1.57 -20.73 20.72
C GLN A 20 2.84 -20.83 19.89
N ASP A 21 3.56 -21.94 20.02
CA ASP A 21 4.70 -22.26 19.16
C ASP A 21 4.21 -22.86 17.85
N ILE A 22 4.70 -22.33 16.73
CA ILE A 22 4.25 -22.69 15.39
C ILE A 22 5.46 -23.08 14.55
N GLU A 23 5.38 -24.26 13.96
CA GLU A 23 6.26 -24.72 12.91
C GLU A 23 5.43 -24.93 11.63
N GLU A 24 5.71 -24.14 10.60
CA GLU A 24 4.99 -24.17 9.33
C GLU A 24 5.95 -24.41 8.16
N THR A 25 5.64 -25.39 7.31
CA THR A 25 6.39 -25.64 6.08
C THR A 25 5.69 -25.00 4.88
N VAL A 26 6.44 -24.18 4.15
CA VAL A 26 6.05 -23.57 2.88
C VAL A 26 6.89 -24.20 1.78
N TRP A 27 6.25 -24.76 0.76
CA TRP A 27 6.95 -25.36 -0.37
C TRP A 27 7.19 -24.34 -1.48
N PHE A 28 8.23 -24.57 -2.28
CA PHE A 28 8.50 -23.78 -3.46
C PHE A 28 8.06 -24.49 -4.75
N ASP A 29 7.83 -23.70 -5.78
CA ASP A 29 7.66 -24.15 -7.16
C ASP A 29 8.38 -23.17 -8.09
N ARG A 30 8.77 -23.62 -9.28
CA ARG A 30 9.54 -22.84 -10.24
C ARG A 30 8.85 -22.84 -11.60
N THR A 31 8.85 -21.69 -12.26
CA THR A 31 8.39 -21.59 -13.66
C THR A 31 9.48 -20.96 -14.52
N PRO A 32 9.77 -21.50 -15.71
CA PRO A 32 10.77 -20.92 -16.60
C PRO A 32 10.36 -19.53 -17.07
N CYS A 33 11.33 -18.64 -17.22
CA CYS A 33 11.14 -17.27 -17.70
C CYS A 33 11.49 -17.15 -19.20
N HIS A 34 10.75 -16.32 -19.93
CA HIS A 34 10.88 -16.17 -21.39
C HIS A 34 12.28 -15.71 -21.85
N TYR A 35 13.00 -14.95 -21.03
CA TYR A 35 14.35 -14.46 -21.32
C TYR A 35 15.45 -15.23 -20.56
N GLY A 36 15.16 -16.46 -20.13
CA GLY A 36 16.06 -17.28 -19.32
C GLY A 36 15.85 -17.12 -17.81
N GLY A 37 16.34 -18.09 -17.05
CA GLY A 37 16.15 -18.19 -15.60
C GLY A 37 14.78 -18.75 -15.20
N GLU A 38 14.54 -18.80 -13.90
CA GLU A 38 13.33 -19.35 -13.30
C GLU A 38 12.74 -18.35 -12.31
N ARG A 39 11.41 -18.29 -12.28
CA ARG A 39 10.66 -17.55 -11.27
C ARG A 39 10.28 -18.51 -10.15
N LEU A 40 10.80 -18.25 -8.96
CA LEU A 40 10.44 -18.95 -7.73
C LEU A 40 9.06 -18.47 -7.23
N TRP A 41 8.24 -19.42 -6.84
CA TRP A 41 6.91 -19.21 -6.27
C TRP A 41 6.81 -19.91 -4.93
N PHE A 42 6.07 -19.32 -4.00
CA PHE A 42 5.58 -20.06 -2.84
C PHE A 42 4.34 -20.87 -3.24
N LEU A 43 4.23 -22.08 -2.72
CA LEU A 43 2.99 -22.84 -2.71
C LEU A 43 2.28 -22.54 -1.40
N CYS A 44 1.09 -21.94 -1.51
CA CYS A 44 0.25 -21.65 -0.33
C CYS A 44 0.08 -22.92 0.52
N PRO A 45 0.38 -22.89 1.83
CA PRO A 45 0.27 -24.07 2.69
C PRO A 45 -1.14 -24.67 2.77
N ASP A 46 -2.17 -23.86 2.52
CA ASP A 46 -3.58 -24.26 2.56
C ASP A 46 -4.09 -24.67 1.17
N CYS A 47 -4.15 -23.74 0.21
CA CYS A 47 -4.76 -24.01 -1.11
C CYS A 47 -3.78 -24.46 -2.21
N ARG A 48 -2.49 -24.61 -1.90
CA ARG A 48 -1.41 -25.06 -2.81
C ARG A 48 -1.21 -24.23 -4.09
N LYS A 49 -1.88 -23.08 -4.23
CA LYS A 49 -1.68 -22.18 -5.37
C LYS A 49 -0.29 -21.55 -5.34
N ARG A 50 0.30 -21.36 -6.52
CA ARG A 50 1.52 -20.56 -6.73
C ARG A 50 1.24 -19.09 -6.44
N VAL A 51 1.97 -18.51 -5.50
CA VAL A 51 1.85 -17.10 -5.12
C VAL A 51 3.22 -16.49 -4.88
N ALA A 52 3.36 -15.20 -5.16
CA ALA A 52 4.59 -14.47 -4.91
C ALA A 52 4.72 -13.99 -3.45
N VAL A 53 3.60 -13.91 -2.73
CA VAL A 53 3.52 -13.36 -1.38
C VAL A 53 2.58 -14.21 -0.53
N LEU A 54 3.02 -14.53 0.69
CA LEU A 54 2.19 -15.04 1.78
C LEU A 54 2.01 -13.93 2.82
N TYR A 55 0.85 -13.92 3.48
CA TYR A 55 0.47 -12.90 4.47
C TYR A 55 0.39 -13.56 5.85
N GLY A 56 0.77 -12.85 6.91
CA GLY A 56 0.64 -13.32 8.29
C GLY A 56 -0.45 -12.56 9.05
N LEU A 57 -1.72 -12.90 8.82
CA LEU A 57 -2.87 -12.26 9.50
C LEU A 57 -3.38 -13.03 10.71
N GLY A 58 -2.88 -14.25 10.90
CA GLY A 58 -3.22 -15.13 12.00
C GLY A 58 -2.05 -16.04 12.31
N PRO A 59 -2.30 -17.24 12.85
CA PRO A 59 -1.25 -18.18 13.26
C PRO A 59 -0.49 -18.83 12.08
N ARG A 60 -0.78 -18.46 10.84
CA ARG A 60 -0.19 -19.11 9.65
C ARG A 60 0.16 -18.08 8.57
N PHE A 61 1.03 -18.44 7.65
CA PHE A 61 1.34 -17.65 6.46
C PHE A 61 0.61 -18.19 5.24
N LEU A 62 -0.51 -17.56 4.88
CA LEU A 62 -1.38 -18.01 3.80
C LEU A 62 -1.51 -16.98 2.67
N CYS A 63 -1.96 -17.44 1.51
CA CYS A 63 -2.18 -16.56 0.37
C CYS A 63 -3.41 -15.65 0.56
N ARG A 64 -3.49 -14.59 -0.27
CA ARG A 64 -4.60 -13.65 -0.28
C ARG A 64 -5.99 -14.29 -0.47
N HIS A 65 -6.08 -15.40 -1.19
CA HIS A 65 -7.36 -16.07 -1.44
C HIS A 65 -7.87 -16.79 -0.19
N CYS A 66 -6.97 -17.45 0.55
CA CYS A 66 -7.29 -18.13 1.81
C CYS A 66 -7.71 -17.11 2.87
N TYR A 67 -7.00 -15.99 2.97
CA TYR A 67 -7.38 -14.90 3.86
C TYR A 67 -8.50 -13.99 3.35
N ARG A 68 -9.05 -14.27 2.16
CA ARG A 68 -10.08 -13.44 1.51
C ARG A 68 -9.71 -11.96 1.49
N LEU A 69 -8.42 -11.67 1.26
CA LEU A 69 -7.91 -10.30 1.27
C LEU A 69 -8.37 -9.57 0.01
N PRO A 70 -9.16 -8.49 0.17
CA PRO A 70 -9.45 -7.61 -0.95
C PRO A 70 -8.14 -6.97 -1.43
N TYR A 71 -8.08 -6.64 -2.72
CA TYR A 71 -6.99 -5.79 -3.20
C TYR A 71 -7.06 -4.44 -2.49
N GLY A 72 -5.91 -3.80 -2.24
CA GLY A 72 -5.90 -2.43 -1.70
C GLY A 72 -6.82 -1.49 -2.48
N SER A 73 -6.84 -1.63 -3.81
CA SER A 73 -7.73 -0.90 -4.71
C SER A 73 -9.23 -1.18 -4.53
N GLN A 74 -9.61 -2.32 -3.96
CA GLN A 74 -10.99 -2.67 -3.63
C GLN A 74 -11.45 -2.08 -2.29
N ASN A 75 -10.52 -1.77 -1.38
CA ASN A 75 -10.79 -1.07 -0.12
C ASN A 75 -10.60 0.45 -0.23
N GLU A 76 -10.19 0.97 -1.39
CA GLU A 76 -10.08 2.40 -1.59
C GLU A 76 -11.46 3.07 -1.56
N THR A 77 -11.67 3.91 -0.56
CA THR A 77 -12.79 4.84 -0.56
C THR A 77 -12.61 5.88 -1.67
N PHE A 78 -13.68 6.62 -1.98
CA PHE A 78 -13.60 7.76 -2.89
C PHE A 78 -12.49 8.74 -2.47
N ILE A 79 -12.36 9.00 -1.16
CA ILE A 79 -11.34 9.89 -0.59
C ILE A 79 -9.94 9.32 -0.82
N ASP A 80 -9.72 8.03 -0.57
CA ASP A 80 -8.41 7.39 -0.79
C ASP A 80 -7.96 7.51 -2.25
N ARG A 81 -8.90 7.31 -3.19
CA ARG A 81 -8.66 7.46 -4.63
C ARG A 81 -8.28 8.89 -4.99
N MET A 82 -8.96 9.87 -4.43
CA MET A 82 -8.68 11.28 -4.67
C MET A 82 -7.34 11.70 -4.07
N MET A 83 -7.02 11.27 -2.84
CA MET A 83 -5.71 11.53 -2.21
C MET A 83 -4.54 10.94 -3.01
N ARG A 84 -4.69 9.72 -3.55
CA ARG A 84 -3.66 9.12 -4.41
C ARG A 84 -3.49 9.86 -5.73
N LYS A 85 -4.61 10.33 -6.32
CA LYS A 85 -4.57 11.17 -7.53
C LYS A 85 -3.81 12.46 -7.25
N ALA A 86 -4.10 13.16 -6.15
CA ALA A 86 -3.39 14.37 -5.73
C ALA A 86 -1.89 14.09 -5.57
N ARG A 87 -1.50 13.06 -4.80
CA ARG A 87 -0.08 12.68 -4.61
C ARG A 87 0.65 12.38 -5.92
N ARG A 88 -0.01 11.67 -6.85
CA ARG A 88 0.58 11.38 -8.18
C ARG A 88 0.80 12.65 -8.99
N ILE A 89 -0.12 13.62 -8.91
CA ILE A 89 0.06 14.92 -9.56
C ILE A 89 1.22 15.68 -8.91
N ARG A 90 1.30 15.72 -7.57
CA ARG A 90 2.40 16.37 -6.83
C ARG A 90 3.77 15.79 -7.18
N GLN A 91 3.87 14.46 -7.33
CA GLN A 91 5.09 13.81 -7.83
C GLN A 91 5.49 14.30 -9.23
N ARG A 92 4.54 14.45 -10.15
CA ARG A 92 4.80 15.02 -11.49
C ARG A 92 5.22 16.49 -11.42
N LEU A 93 4.70 17.21 -10.43
CA LEU A 93 5.07 18.59 -10.12
C LEU A 93 6.36 18.70 -9.31
N GLN A 94 7.03 17.57 -9.00
CA GLN A 94 8.24 17.52 -8.15
C GLN A 94 8.04 18.25 -6.80
N ALA A 95 6.81 18.20 -6.28
CA ALA A 95 6.43 18.78 -5.01
C ALA A 95 6.36 17.68 -3.93
N SER A 96 6.37 18.10 -2.66
CA SER A 96 6.15 17.23 -1.51
C SER A 96 4.87 16.42 -1.66
N THR A 97 4.86 15.16 -1.21
CA THR A 97 3.66 14.32 -1.21
C THR A 97 2.74 14.59 -0.02
N ASP A 98 3.16 15.45 0.91
CA ASP A 98 2.28 15.97 1.96
C ASP A 98 1.18 16.81 1.31
N LEU A 99 -0.07 16.44 1.60
CA LEU A 99 -1.28 17.07 1.06
C LEU A 99 -1.66 18.34 1.82
N THR A 100 -1.04 18.60 2.98
CA THR A 100 -1.24 19.83 3.76
C THR A 100 -0.34 20.97 3.29
N GLU A 101 0.78 20.64 2.64
CA GLU A 101 1.67 21.64 2.06
C GLU A 101 1.11 22.13 0.71
N PRO A 102 1.25 23.42 0.37
CA PRO A 102 0.86 23.91 -0.95
C PRO A 102 1.96 23.67 -2.00
N VAL A 103 1.59 23.70 -3.29
CA VAL A 103 2.54 23.53 -4.41
C VAL A 103 3.09 24.89 -4.84
N TRP A 104 4.31 25.21 -4.38
CA TRP A 104 4.89 26.54 -4.56
C TRP A 104 5.53 26.83 -5.92
N ARG A 105 6.16 25.82 -6.55
CA ARG A 105 7.08 26.05 -7.68
C ARG A 105 6.78 25.18 -8.89
N LYS A 106 6.90 25.79 -10.08
CA LYS A 106 6.84 25.09 -11.36
C LYS A 106 8.16 24.38 -11.65
N PRO A 107 8.16 23.08 -11.99
CA PRO A 107 9.35 22.38 -12.46
C PRO A 107 9.98 23.01 -13.71
N LYS A 108 11.31 22.90 -13.81
CA LYS A 108 12.05 23.30 -15.02
C LYS A 108 11.59 22.45 -16.21
N GLY A 109 11.44 23.07 -17.38
CA GLY A 109 10.99 22.39 -18.61
C GLY A 109 9.47 22.16 -18.71
N MET A 110 8.68 22.46 -17.67
CA MET A 110 7.22 22.37 -17.74
C MET A 110 6.61 23.66 -18.30
N HIS A 111 5.71 23.58 -19.27
CA HIS A 111 4.97 24.74 -19.76
C HIS A 111 4.01 25.27 -18.70
N ARG A 112 3.88 26.61 -18.56
CA ARG A 112 3.06 27.25 -17.52
C ARG A 112 1.60 26.76 -17.55
N LYS A 113 0.99 26.70 -18.74
CA LYS A 113 -0.37 26.18 -18.92
C LYS A 113 -0.55 24.74 -18.41
N THR A 114 0.46 23.89 -18.58
CA THR A 114 0.42 22.50 -18.08
C THR A 114 0.54 22.46 -16.57
N PHE A 115 1.41 23.30 -16.01
CA PHE A 115 1.56 23.44 -14.56
C PHE A 115 0.25 23.90 -13.91
N ASP A 116 -0.33 25.00 -14.38
CA ASP A 116 -1.56 25.56 -13.78
C ASP A 116 -2.74 24.57 -13.88
N ARG A 117 -2.81 23.81 -14.98
CA ARG A 117 -3.81 22.74 -15.13
C ARG A 117 -3.60 21.64 -14.08
N LEU A 118 -2.38 21.17 -13.89
CA LEU A 118 -2.06 20.13 -12.91
C LEU A 118 -2.31 20.61 -11.48
N VAL A 119 -1.98 21.86 -11.15
CA VAL A 119 -2.29 22.44 -9.83
C VAL A 119 -3.80 22.43 -9.57
N ARG A 120 -4.62 22.89 -10.53
CA ARG A 120 -6.09 22.83 -10.38
C ARG A 120 -6.63 21.40 -10.24
N GLU A 121 -6.07 20.45 -10.98
CA GLU A 121 -6.45 19.03 -10.87
C GLU A 121 -6.05 18.43 -9.52
N GLU A 122 -4.93 18.88 -8.94
CA GLU A 122 -4.46 18.48 -7.61
C GLU A 122 -5.37 19.05 -6.52
N GLU A 123 -5.68 20.35 -6.56
CA GLU A 123 -6.57 21.02 -5.62
C GLU A 123 -7.97 20.37 -5.62
N SER A 124 -8.51 20.10 -6.81
CA SER A 124 -9.80 19.43 -6.97
C SER A 124 -9.78 18.01 -6.37
N ALA A 125 -8.67 17.29 -6.53
CA ALA A 125 -8.50 15.96 -5.94
C ALA A 125 -8.23 16.02 -4.41
N ASN A 126 -7.66 17.11 -3.90
CA ASN A 126 -7.34 17.28 -2.50
C ASN A 126 -8.47 17.93 -1.68
N GLN A 127 -9.52 18.45 -2.33
CA GLN A 127 -10.61 19.18 -1.70
C GLN A 127 -11.27 18.45 -0.53
N ALA A 128 -11.56 17.16 -0.67
CA ALA A 128 -12.19 16.36 0.38
C ALA A 128 -11.29 16.20 1.62
N PHE A 129 -9.97 16.04 1.41
CA PHE A 129 -9.00 15.98 2.50
C PHE A 129 -8.89 17.33 3.21
N ASN A 130 -8.83 18.43 2.45
CA ASN A 130 -8.80 19.79 3.00
C ASN A 130 -10.03 20.07 3.87
N LEU A 131 -11.22 19.65 3.45
CA LEU A 131 -12.45 19.81 4.22
C LEU A 131 -12.39 19.01 5.54
N VAL A 132 -11.97 17.75 5.50
CA VAL A 132 -11.84 16.90 6.69
C VAL A 132 -10.79 17.45 7.66
N MET A 133 -9.67 17.94 7.14
CA MET A 133 -8.64 18.60 7.94
C MET A 133 -9.17 19.89 8.59
N ALA A 134 -9.89 20.72 7.84
CA ALA A 134 -10.50 21.94 8.38
C ALA A 134 -11.51 21.64 9.50
N LEU A 135 -12.32 20.59 9.34
CA LEU A 135 -13.26 20.14 10.38
C LEU A 135 -12.51 19.61 11.62
N LYS A 136 -11.44 18.83 11.43
CA LYS A 136 -10.59 18.37 12.53
C LYS A 136 -9.87 19.52 13.24
N MET A 137 -9.32 20.51 12.52
CA MET A 137 -8.68 21.68 13.13
C MET A 137 -9.67 22.52 13.95
N LYS A 138 -10.91 22.68 13.48
CA LYS A 138 -12.00 23.31 14.25
C LYS A 138 -12.37 22.52 15.51
N PHE A 139 -12.35 21.19 15.44
CA PHE A 139 -12.64 20.30 16.57
C PHE A 139 -11.51 20.27 17.62
N TRP A 140 -10.26 20.43 17.20
CA TRP A 140 -9.07 20.42 18.06
C TRP A 140 -8.70 21.80 18.63
N GLY A 141 -9.51 22.84 18.41
CA GLY A 141 -9.38 24.12 19.10
C GLY A 141 -8.03 24.81 18.95
N ILE A 142 -7.41 24.76 17.76
CA ILE A 142 -6.23 25.58 17.47
C ILE A 142 -6.73 26.90 16.90
N ASN A 143 -6.97 27.87 17.80
CA ASN A 143 -7.09 29.28 17.44
C ASN A 143 -5.69 29.81 17.08
N ASP A 144 -5.65 30.49 15.93
CA ASP A 144 -4.73 31.55 15.52
C ASP A 144 -3.21 31.24 15.44
N PHE A 145 -2.69 31.32 14.21
CA PHE A 145 -1.39 31.92 13.95
C PHE A 145 -1.59 33.07 12.95
N ASN A 146 -1.64 34.28 13.52
CA ASN A 146 -1.41 35.63 12.97
C ASN A 146 -1.59 35.87 11.46
#